data_AF-A0A6I9TU27-F1
#
_entry.id   AF-A0A6I9TU27-F1
#
_cell.length_a   1.000
_cell.length_b   1.000
_cell.length_c   1.000
_cell.angle_alpha   90.00
_cell.angle_beta   90.00
_cell.angle_gamma   90.00
#
_symmetry.space_group_name_H-M   'P 1'
#
loop_
_entity.id
_entity.type
_entity.pdbx_description
1 polymer ?
#
loop_
_entity_poly.entity_id
_entity_poly.type
_entity_poly.pdbx_seq_one_letter_code
_entity_poly.pdbx_strand_id
1 'polypeptide(L)'
;MQLTNKTDQYVAFKVKTTNPKRYCVRPNAGVVLPNSVCNVTVTMQAQKEAPPDMQCRDKFLVQSVIAPEGATNKDVTPEMFNKEDGKLVDDFRLRVVFVPANRPSPVPEGDEEGTSPGTSSAEDEIKKSSLPEAAQSVVSKLNEEKASIIKQNQKLLGELELMQKRSREGQRGGVSVVAVVVGLLLGILVGYLIRK
;
A
#
# COMPACT_ATOMS: atom_id res chain seq x y z
N MET A 1 2.14 0.26 -9.44
CA MET A 1 2.45 -0.30 -10.77
C MET A 1 2.95 -1.72 -10.58
N GLN A 2 2.59 -2.65 -11.44
CA GLN A 2 3.04 -4.03 -11.38
C GLN A 2 3.85 -4.37 -12.63
N LEU A 3 5.08 -4.85 -12.46
CA LEU A 3 5.94 -5.33 -13.53
C LEU A 3 5.89 -6.86 -13.51
N THR A 4 5.46 -7.48 -14.61
CA THR A 4 5.37 -8.94 -14.74
C THR A 4 6.41 -9.43 -15.73
N ASN A 5 7.29 -10.32 -15.30
CA ASN A 5 8.21 -11.01 -16.17
C ASN A 5 7.56 -12.31 -16.65
N LYS A 6 7.29 -12.41 -17.96
CA LYS A 6 6.70 -13.60 -18.60
C LYS A 6 7.74 -14.49 -19.28
N THR A 7 9.03 -14.20 -19.05
CA THR A 7 10.14 -14.94 -19.65
C THR A 7 10.77 -15.87 -18.62
N ASP A 8 11.55 -16.83 -19.10
CA ASP A 8 12.34 -17.74 -18.27
C ASP A 8 13.70 -17.13 -17.85
N GLN A 9 13.94 -15.86 -18.17
CA GLN A 9 15.20 -15.15 -17.89
C GLN A 9 15.03 -14.13 -16.78
N TYR A 10 16.14 -13.76 -16.15
CA TYR A 10 16.18 -12.65 -15.20
C TYR A 10 16.06 -11.34 -15.97
N VAL A 11 15.23 -10.41 -15.51
CA VAL A 11 15.04 -9.12 -16.19
C VAL A 11 15.36 -7.99 -15.22
N ALA A 12 16.38 -7.20 -15.52
CA ALA A 12 16.66 -5.97 -14.78
C ALA A 12 15.76 -4.86 -15.30
N PHE A 13 15.26 -4.01 -14.40
CA PHE A 13 14.45 -2.84 -14.74
C PHE A 13 14.97 -1.58 -14.08
N LYS A 14 14.65 -0.44 -14.70
CA LYS A 14 14.91 0.89 -14.17
C LYS A 14 13.76 1.83 -14.50
N VAL A 15 13.30 2.56 -13.49
CA VAL A 15 12.22 3.54 -13.62
C VAL A 15 12.81 4.96 -13.60
N LYS A 16 12.54 5.72 -14.65
CA LYS A 16 12.88 7.14 -14.79
C LYS A 16 11.59 7.96 -14.83
N THR A 17 11.67 9.23 -14.43
CA THR A 17 10.54 10.16 -14.50
C THR A 17 11.00 11.51 -15.02
N THR A 18 10.13 12.23 -15.71
CA THR A 18 10.37 13.62 -16.12
C THR A 18 10.31 14.60 -14.95
N ASN A 19 9.85 14.18 -13.76
CA ASN A 19 9.75 15.05 -12.59
C ASN A 19 10.14 14.34 -11.27
N PRO A 20 11.44 14.08 -11.03
CA PRO A 20 11.90 13.32 -9.88
C PRO A 20 11.66 14.02 -8.53
N LYS A 21 11.45 15.34 -8.51
CA LYS A 21 11.12 16.07 -7.27
C LYS A 21 9.68 15.81 -6.82
N ARG A 22 8.75 15.59 -7.77
CA ARG A 22 7.34 15.35 -7.47
C ARG A 22 7.01 13.91 -7.13
N TYR A 23 7.87 12.95 -7.47
CA TYR A 23 7.56 11.54 -7.30
C TYR A 23 8.65 10.78 -6.55
N CYS A 24 8.25 9.99 -5.57
CA CYS A 24 9.07 8.94 -5.00
C CYS A 24 8.69 7.60 -5.66
N VAL A 25 9.68 6.86 -6.15
CA VAL A 25 9.49 5.54 -6.77
C VAL A 25 10.27 4.50 -5.96
N ARG A 26 9.60 3.43 -5.54
CA ARG A 26 10.20 2.34 -4.75
C ARG A 26 9.69 0.96 -5.20
N PRO A 27 10.58 0.03 -5.56
CA PRO A 27 11.97 0.25 -5.97
C PRO A 27 12.05 1.08 -7.28
N ASN A 28 13.10 1.87 -7.46
CA ASN A 28 13.34 2.60 -8.72
C ASN A 28 14.18 1.80 -9.73
N ALA A 29 14.88 0.77 -9.29
CA ALA A 29 15.60 -0.20 -10.11
C ALA A 29 15.68 -1.53 -9.36
N GLY A 30 15.83 -2.63 -10.08
CA GLY A 30 15.95 -3.96 -9.50
C GLY A 30 15.86 -5.06 -10.55
N VAL A 31 15.73 -6.30 -10.08
CA VAL A 31 15.59 -7.48 -10.93
C VAL A 31 14.23 -8.13 -10.68
N VAL A 32 13.54 -8.51 -11.76
CA VAL A 32 12.34 -9.35 -11.71
C VAL A 32 12.75 -10.77 -12.12
N LEU A 33 12.50 -11.72 -11.22
CA LEU A 33 12.80 -13.13 -11.45
C LEU A 33 11.98 -13.69 -12.63
N PRO A 34 12.44 -14.79 -13.27
CA PRO A 34 11.66 -15.52 -14.25
C PRO A 34 10.24 -15.81 -13.78
N ASN A 35 9.26 -15.63 -14.66
CA ASN A 35 7.85 -15.92 -14.39
C ASN A 35 7.28 -15.30 -13.10
N SER A 36 7.84 -14.16 -12.67
CA SER A 36 7.52 -13.51 -11.41
C SER A 36 7.05 -12.06 -11.60
N VAL A 37 6.68 -11.45 -10.49
CA VAL A 37 6.05 -10.13 -10.45
C VAL A 37 6.78 -9.23 -9.45
N CYS A 38 7.03 -7.98 -9.84
CA CYS A 38 7.55 -6.94 -8.98
C CYS A 38 6.55 -5.79 -8.85
N ASN A 39 6.21 -5.42 -7.62
CA ASN A 39 5.36 -4.28 -7.34
C ASN A 39 6.21 -3.02 -7.15
N VAL A 40 5.98 -2.02 -8.01
CA VAL A 40 6.60 -0.70 -7.94
C VAL A 40 5.58 0.31 -7.41
N THR A 41 5.89 0.88 -6.26
CA THR A 41 5.12 1.95 -5.64
C THR A 41 5.59 3.30 -6.17
N VAL A 42 4.65 4.10 -6.67
CA VAL A 42 4.88 5.48 -7.11
C VAL A 42 4.02 6.38 -6.23
N THR A 43 4.66 7.24 -5.46
CA THR A 43 3.99 8.16 -4.56
C THR A 43 4.27 9.59 -5.00
N MET A 44 3.21 10.38 -5.23
CA MET A 44 3.35 11.80 -5.48
C MET A 44 3.60 12.53 -4.16
N GLN A 45 4.57 13.43 -4.15
CA GLN A 45 4.80 14.34 -3.03
C GLN A 45 3.65 15.35 -2.94
N ALA A 46 3.29 15.75 -1.72
CA ALA A 46 2.24 16.73 -1.50
C ALA A 46 2.55 18.04 -2.23
N GLN A 47 1.59 18.53 -3.02
CA GLN A 47 1.70 19.81 -3.72
C GLN A 47 1.17 20.91 -2.81
N LYS A 48 1.83 22.06 -2.78
CA LYS A 48 1.36 23.22 -2.00
C LYS A 48 0.18 23.94 -2.66
N GLU A 49 0.09 23.86 -3.98
CA GLU A 49 -0.92 24.54 -4.77
C GLU A 49 -1.36 23.61 -5.91
N ALA A 50 -2.66 23.62 -6.22
CA ALA A 50 -3.20 22.82 -7.31
C ALA A 50 -2.69 23.39 -8.65
N PRO A 51 -2.23 22.55 -9.60
CA PRO A 51 -1.83 23.03 -10.92
C PRO A 51 -3.00 23.77 -11.59
N PRO A 52 -2.80 24.98 -12.14
CA PRO A 52 -3.90 25.85 -12.59
C PRO A 52 -4.84 25.21 -13.62
N ASP A 53 -4.35 24.25 -14.40
CA ASP A 53 -5.15 23.56 -15.42
C ASP A 53 -5.49 22.11 -15.07
N MET A 54 -5.12 21.62 -13.88
CA MET A 54 -5.09 20.19 -13.52
C MET A 54 -4.39 19.27 -14.54
N GLN A 55 -3.60 19.83 -15.47
CA GLN A 55 -2.90 19.07 -16.48
C GLN A 55 -1.60 18.50 -15.90
N CYS A 56 -1.52 17.18 -15.83
CA CYS A 56 -0.26 16.50 -15.58
C CYS A 56 0.45 16.18 -16.91
N ARG A 57 1.64 16.75 -17.11
CA ARG A 57 2.51 16.44 -18.26
C ARG A 57 3.63 15.46 -17.92
N ASP A 58 3.65 14.99 -16.67
CA ASP A 58 4.70 14.13 -16.18
C ASP A 58 4.60 12.74 -16.81
N LYS A 59 5.75 12.14 -17.11
CA LYS A 59 5.87 10.82 -17.73
C LYS A 59 6.81 9.94 -16.91
N PHE A 60 6.52 8.66 -16.88
CA PHE A 60 7.44 7.63 -16.41
C PHE A 60 7.96 6.82 -17.60
N LEU A 61 9.21 6.41 -17.51
CA LEU A 61 9.84 5.50 -18.44
C LEU A 61 10.34 4.31 -17.63
N VAL A 62 9.84 3.13 -17.94
CA VAL A 62 10.38 1.86 -17.43
C VAL A 62 11.26 1.29 -18.53
N GLN A 63 12.54 1.11 -18.23
CA GLN A 63 13.47 0.42 -19.11
C GLN A 63 13.67 -1.00 -18.58
N SER A 64 13.80 -1.97 -19.47
CA SER A 64 14.11 -3.34 -19.11
C SER A 64 15.17 -3.96 -20.01
N VAL A 65 15.95 -4.88 -19.46
CA VAL A 65 17.05 -5.57 -20.12
C VAL A 65 17.20 -6.97 -19.53
N ILE A 66 17.56 -7.95 -20.36
CA ILE A 66 17.88 -9.30 -19.90
C ILE A 66 19.12 -9.21 -18.99
N ALA A 67 19.01 -9.73 -17.79
CA ALA A 67 20.07 -9.78 -16.81
C ALA A 67 20.72 -11.18 -16.77
N PRO A 68 21.98 -11.28 -16.33
CA PRO A 68 22.61 -12.57 -16.07
C PRO A 68 21.81 -13.42 -15.09
N GLU A 69 21.91 -14.74 -15.22
CA GLU A 69 21.28 -15.67 -14.30
C GLU A 69 21.81 -15.45 -12.87
N GLY A 70 20.90 -15.44 -11.89
CA GLY A 70 21.26 -15.18 -10.49
C GLY A 70 21.55 -13.70 -10.17
N ALA A 71 21.37 -12.78 -11.11
CA ALA A 71 21.55 -11.35 -10.85
C ALA A 71 20.64 -10.87 -9.71
N THR A 72 21.23 -10.07 -8.82
CA THR A 72 20.56 -9.45 -7.68
C THR A 72 20.35 -7.96 -7.91
N ASN A 73 19.57 -7.32 -7.04
CA ASN A 73 19.36 -5.86 -7.10
C ASN A 73 20.65 -5.04 -6.97
N LYS A 74 21.73 -5.60 -6.42
CA LYS A 74 23.03 -4.93 -6.28
C LYS A 74 23.84 -4.92 -7.58
N ASP A 75 23.54 -5.87 -8.47
CA ASP A 75 24.25 -6.05 -9.75
C ASP A 75 23.66 -5.17 -10.85
N VAL A 76 22.54 -4.49 -10.58
CA VAL A 76 21.87 -3.61 -11.53
C VAL A 76 22.65 -2.30 -11.64
N THR A 77 23.44 -2.16 -12.70
CA THR A 77 24.21 -0.95 -12.97
C THR A 77 23.54 -0.06 -14.04
N PRO A 78 23.79 1.27 -14.04
CA PRO A 78 23.26 2.16 -15.07
C PRO A 78 23.65 1.78 -16.50
N GLU A 79 24.85 1.23 -16.69
CA GLU A 79 25.42 0.85 -17.99
C GLU A 79 24.64 -0.32 -18.62
N MET A 80 23.96 -1.13 -17.81
CA MET A 80 23.05 -2.18 -18.28
C MET A 80 21.93 -1.63 -19.18
N PHE A 81 21.58 -0.34 -19.07
CA PHE A 81 20.48 0.29 -19.80
C PHE A 81 20.93 1.21 -20.94
N ASN A 82 22.23 1.22 -21.26
CA ASN A 82 22.75 1.93 -22.44
C ASN A 82 22.36 1.17 -23.72
N LYS A 83 21.91 1.89 -24.74
CA LYS A 83 21.58 1.32 -26.04
C LYS A 83 22.85 1.25 -26.88
N GLU A 84 23.55 0.14 -26.77
CA GLU A 84 24.75 -0.19 -27.53
C GLU A 84 24.42 -1.28 -28.56
N ASP A 85 25.23 -1.39 -29.62
CA ASP A 85 25.00 -2.37 -30.68
C ASP A 85 24.99 -3.80 -30.12
N GLY A 86 23.94 -4.55 -30.44
CA GLY A 86 23.73 -5.92 -29.95
C GLY A 86 23.02 -6.03 -28.59
N LYS A 87 22.72 -4.91 -27.91
CA LYS A 87 22.01 -4.90 -26.62
C LYS A 87 20.56 -4.48 -26.76
N LEU A 88 19.65 -5.41 -26.45
CA LEU A 88 18.21 -5.14 -26.45
C LEU A 88 17.78 -4.48 -25.14
N VAL A 89 17.47 -3.19 -25.20
CA VAL A 89 16.86 -2.43 -24.10
C VAL A 89 15.44 -2.05 -24.50
N ASP A 90 14.46 -2.59 -23.81
CA ASP A 90 13.05 -2.28 -24.03
C ASP A 90 12.61 -1.09 -23.19
N ASP A 91 11.84 -0.18 -23.79
CA ASP A 91 11.44 1.11 -23.23
C ASP A 91 9.91 1.22 -23.19
N PHE A 92 9.33 1.25 -21.99
CA PHE A 92 7.90 1.41 -21.79
C PHE A 92 7.55 2.77 -21.17
N ARG A 93 6.81 3.61 -21.91
CA ARG A 93 6.45 4.97 -21.49
C ARG A 93 5.03 5.03 -20.92
N LEU A 94 4.91 5.58 -19.72
CA LEU A 94 3.66 5.79 -19.00
C LEU A 94 3.38 7.29 -18.86
N ARG A 95 2.12 7.69 -19.07
CA ARG A 95 1.64 9.06 -18.81
C ARG A 95 0.94 9.13 -17.46
N VAL A 96 1.19 10.21 -16.71
CA VAL A 96 0.44 10.48 -15.48
C VAL A 96 -0.80 11.30 -15.82
N VAL A 97 -1.93 10.93 -15.24
CA VAL A 97 -3.19 11.67 -15.34
C VAL A 97 -3.71 11.95 -13.94
N PHE A 98 -4.21 13.16 -13.72
CA PHE A 98 -4.89 13.49 -12.47
C PHE A 98 -6.36 13.16 -12.62
N VAL A 99 -6.88 12.39 -11.67
CA VAL A 99 -8.30 12.08 -11.55
C VAL A 99 -8.78 12.79 -10.29
N PRO A 100 -9.77 13.69 -10.39
CA PRO A 100 -10.38 14.32 -9.22
C PRO A 100 -10.84 13.25 -8.24
N ALA A 101 -10.59 13.45 -6.95
CA ALA A 101 -11.23 12.61 -5.95
C ALA A 101 -12.73 12.84 -6.05
N ASN A 102 -13.49 11.80 -6.43
CA ASN A 102 -14.93 11.85 -6.22
C ASN A 102 -15.13 12.03 -4.72
N ARG A 103 -15.82 13.11 -4.34
CA ARG A 103 -16.24 13.29 -2.95
C ARG A 103 -17.01 12.04 -2.56
N PRO A 104 -16.64 11.30 -1.50
CA PRO A 104 -17.58 10.35 -0.92
C PRO A 104 -18.87 11.15 -0.68
N SER A 105 -20.01 10.62 -1.14
CA SER A 105 -21.31 11.28 -0.98
C SER A 105 -21.42 11.82 0.44
N PRO A 106 -21.93 13.06 0.64
CA PRO A 106 -22.10 13.61 1.97
C PRO A 106 -22.76 12.54 2.83
N VAL A 107 -22.03 12.06 3.84
CA VAL A 107 -22.66 11.29 4.90
C VAL A 107 -23.76 12.22 5.40
N PRO A 108 -25.04 11.82 5.39
CA PRO A 108 -26.05 12.61 6.07
C PRO A 108 -25.52 12.84 7.46
N GLU A 109 -25.17 14.09 7.79
CA GLU A 109 -24.94 14.48 9.16
C GLU A 109 -26.28 14.17 9.83
N GLY A 110 -26.30 13.07 10.58
CA GLY A 110 -27.40 12.82 11.48
C GLY A 110 -27.37 13.97 12.44
N ASP A 111 -28.39 14.82 12.36
CA ASP A 111 -28.65 15.88 13.31
C ASP A 111 -28.80 15.25 14.70
N GLU A 112 -27.68 15.09 15.42
CA GLU A 112 -27.70 14.87 16.86
C GLU A 112 -27.88 16.25 17.51
N GLU A 113 -29.03 16.89 17.28
CA GLU A 113 -29.50 17.97 18.14
C GLU A 113 -30.08 17.36 19.41
N GLY A 114 -29.36 17.57 20.51
CA GLY A 114 -29.89 17.36 21.84
C GLY A 114 -31.09 18.28 22.13
N THR A 115 -32.26 17.67 22.23
CA THR A 115 -33.34 17.95 23.21
C THR A 115 -33.61 19.42 23.58
N SER A 116 -34.74 19.96 23.10
CA SER A 116 -35.79 20.53 23.98
C SER A 116 -37.11 20.76 23.20
N PRO A 117 -38.30 20.61 23.83
CA PRO A 117 -39.54 20.28 23.12
C PRO A 117 -40.44 21.49 22.87
N GLY A 118 -41.20 21.47 21.78
CA GLY A 118 -42.35 22.36 21.65
C GLY A 118 -43.03 22.36 20.30
N THR A 119 -44.18 21.66 20.22
CA THR A 119 -45.36 21.96 19.39
C THR A 119 -45.15 21.91 17.87
N SER A 120 -45.97 21.35 17.00
CA SER A 120 -47.27 20.69 17.02
C SER A 120 -47.54 20.34 15.55
N SER A 121 -48.33 19.29 15.33
CA SER A 121 -49.13 19.06 14.12
C SER A 121 -48.43 18.45 12.89
N ALA A 122 -48.61 17.13 12.79
CA ALA A 122 -49.36 16.45 11.75
C ALA A 122 -49.01 16.66 10.25
N GLU A 123 -48.37 15.60 9.72
CA GLU A 123 -48.73 14.77 8.54
C GLU A 123 -49.01 15.38 7.15
N ASP A 124 -48.69 14.56 6.13
CA ASP A 124 -48.94 14.64 4.67
C ASP A 124 -47.98 15.46 3.78
N GLU A 125 -47.51 14.99 2.62
CA GLU A 125 -47.55 13.68 1.97
C GLU A 125 -46.54 13.68 0.79
N ILE A 126 -45.82 12.57 0.61
CA ILE A 126 -45.38 11.90 -0.62
C ILE A 126 -45.14 12.72 -1.92
N LYS A 127 -43.94 12.51 -2.54
CA LYS A 127 -43.89 12.23 -3.99
C LYS A 127 -42.81 11.22 -4.40
N LYS A 128 -43.25 9.97 -4.43
CA LYS A 128 -42.71 8.85 -5.19
C LYS A 128 -42.73 9.24 -6.68
N SER A 129 -41.58 9.26 -7.34
CA SER A 129 -41.50 9.14 -8.79
C SER A 129 -40.58 7.97 -9.16
N SER A 130 -41.08 7.15 -10.06
CA SER A 130 -40.70 5.79 -10.40
C SER A 130 -39.26 5.64 -10.89
N LEU A 131 -38.46 4.84 -10.18
CA LEU A 131 -37.26 4.21 -10.73
C LEU A 131 -37.58 2.77 -11.17
N PRO A 132 -37.01 2.31 -12.31
CA PRO A 132 -37.31 1.00 -12.91
C PRO A 132 -37.02 -0.16 -11.95
N GLU A 133 -37.75 -1.28 -12.05
CA GLU A 133 -37.63 -2.48 -11.17
C GLU A 133 -36.18 -3.00 -11.03
N ALA A 134 -35.38 -2.89 -12.08
CA ALA A 134 -33.96 -3.25 -12.05
C ALA A 134 -33.15 -2.39 -11.06
N ALA A 135 -33.50 -1.11 -10.88
CA ALA A 135 -32.83 -0.22 -9.95
C ALA A 135 -33.17 -0.54 -8.48
N GLN A 136 -34.38 -1.05 -8.19
CA GLN A 136 -34.77 -1.43 -6.84
C GLN A 136 -34.04 -2.68 -6.36
N SER A 137 -33.85 -3.66 -7.25
CA SER A 137 -33.09 -4.89 -6.95
C SER A 137 -31.59 -4.62 -6.77
N VAL A 138 -31.02 -3.65 -7.49
CA VAL A 138 -29.61 -3.26 -7.31
C VAL A 138 -29.43 -2.50 -5.99
N VAL A 139 -30.36 -1.61 -5.64
CA VAL A 139 -30.31 -0.86 -4.37
C VAL A 139 -30.45 -1.79 -3.16
N SER A 140 -31.32 -2.80 -3.21
CA SER A 140 -31.44 -3.77 -2.09
C SER A 140 -30.18 -4.60 -1.91
N LYS A 141 -29.62 -5.17 -2.98
CA LYS A 141 -28.35 -5.93 -2.94
C LYS A 141 -27.19 -5.08 -2.42
N LEU A 142 -27.12 -3.82 -2.85
CA LEU A 142 -26.05 -2.91 -2.45
C LEU A 142 -26.19 -2.48 -0.99
N ASN A 143 -27.42 -2.39 -0.45
CA ASN A 143 -27.67 -2.16 0.96
C ASN A 143 -27.28 -3.38 1.83
N GLU A 144 -27.59 -4.59 1.37
CA GLU A 144 -27.17 -5.83 2.03
C GLU A 144 -25.64 -5.98 2.04
N GLU A 145 -24.99 -5.73 0.90
CA GLU A 145 -23.52 -5.78 0.79
C GLU A 145 -22.86 -4.73 1.70
N LYS A 146 -23.38 -3.50 1.74
CA LYS A 146 -22.90 -2.48 2.68
C LYS A 146 -23.03 -2.92 4.15
N ALA A 147 -24.16 -3.50 4.54
CA ALA A 147 -24.35 -4.00 5.90
C ALA A 147 -23.35 -5.12 6.23
N SER A 148 -23.05 -6.00 5.27
CA SER A 148 -22.05 -7.05 5.45
C SER A 148 -20.63 -6.50 5.65
N ILE A 149 -20.24 -5.48 4.88
CA ILE A 149 -18.89 -4.87 4.94
C ILE A 149 -18.68 -4.13 6.25
N ILE A 150 -19.70 -3.42 6.74
CA ILE A 150 -19.66 -2.73 8.04
C ILE A 150 -19.45 -3.75 9.16
N LYS A 151 -20.19 -4.86 9.13
CA LYS A 151 -20.05 -5.94 10.11
C LYS A 151 -18.67 -6.60 10.07
N GLN A 152 -18.10 -6.80 8.89
CA GLN A 152 -16.76 -7.37 8.74
C GLN A 152 -15.67 -6.42 9.25
N ASN A 153 -15.77 -5.11 8.98
CA ASN A 153 -14.84 -4.11 9.51
C ASN A 153 -14.87 -4.05 11.04
N GLN A 154 -16.07 -4.07 11.65
CA GLN A 154 -16.21 -4.12 13.11
C GLN A 154 -15.53 -5.36 13.70
N LYS A 155 -15.67 -6.52 13.05
CA LYS A 155 -15.01 -7.76 13.49
C LYS A 155 -13.48 -7.67 13.40
N LEU A 156 -12.95 -7.15 12.29
CA LEU A 156 -11.51 -7.00 12.09
C LEU A 156 -10.87 -6.05 13.12
N LEU A 157 -11.56 -4.96 13.47
CA LEU A 157 -11.11 -4.05 14.52
C LEU A 157 -10.97 -4.76 15.88
N GLY A 158 -11.95 -5.60 16.24
CA GLY A 158 -11.88 -6.40 17.47
C GLY A 158 -10.75 -7.45 17.46
N GLU A 159 -10.50 -8.10 16.32
CA GLU A 159 -9.39 -9.07 16.20
C GLU A 159 -8.02 -8.39 16.32
N LEU A 160 -7.86 -7.17 15.79
CA LEU A 160 -6.62 -6.39 15.92
C LEU A 160 -6.34 -6.00 17.37
N GLU A 161 -7.35 -5.58 18.13
CA GLU A 161 -7.19 -5.27 19.56
C GLU A 161 -6.76 -6.51 20.37
N LEU A 162 -7.35 -7.67 20.05
CA LEU A 162 -7.03 -8.92 20.73
C LEU A 162 -5.60 -9.39 20.40
N MET A 163 -5.18 -9.27 19.13
CA MET A 163 -3.80 -9.53 18.71
C MET A 163 -2.80 -8.58 19.38
N GLN A 164 -3.13 -7.30 19.48
CA GLN A 164 -2.27 -6.31 20.13
C GLN A 164 -2.12 -6.61 21.64
N LYS A 165 -3.21 -7.04 22.30
CA LYS A 165 -3.18 -7.46 23.70
C LYS A 165 -2.34 -8.72 23.91
N ARG A 166 -2.49 -9.74 23.04
CA ARG A 166 -1.64 -10.95 23.06
C ARG A 166 -0.17 -10.64 22.81
N SER A 167 0.14 -9.71 21.91
CA SER A 167 1.51 -9.27 21.66
C SER A 167 2.11 -8.56 22.88
N ARG A 168 1.32 -7.73 23.58
CA ARG A 168 1.76 -7.07 24.83
C ARG A 168 1.97 -8.06 25.97
N GLU A 169 1.15 -9.10 26.06
CA GLU A 169 1.28 -10.17 27.06
C GLU A 169 2.46 -11.12 26.77
N GLY A 170 2.73 -11.43 25.50
CA GLY A 170 3.86 -12.26 25.06
C GLY A 170 5.23 -11.58 25.17
N GLN A 171 5.28 -10.25 25.28
CA GLN A 171 6.52 -9.48 25.38
C GLN A 171 7.08 -9.39 26.81
N ARG A 172 6.54 -10.19 27.74
CA ARG A 172 7.03 -10.29 29.12
C ARG A 172 8.15 -11.33 29.32
N GLY A 173 8.66 -11.91 28.24
CA GLY A 173 9.77 -12.88 28.24
C GLY A 173 11.12 -12.27 27.86
N GLY A 174 11.58 -11.25 28.59
CA GLY A 174 12.98 -10.81 28.51
C GLY A 174 13.89 -11.72 29.33
N VAL A 175 15.15 -11.91 28.90
CA VAL A 175 16.14 -12.67 29.68
C VAL A 175 16.31 -11.98 31.04
N SER A 176 16.03 -12.71 32.12
CA SER A 176 16.17 -12.19 33.49
C SER A 176 17.59 -11.66 33.68
N VAL A 177 17.73 -10.43 34.19
CA VAL A 177 19.03 -9.80 34.49
C VAL A 177 19.86 -10.72 35.40
N VAL A 178 19.21 -11.48 36.28
CA VAL A 178 19.86 -12.47 37.15
C VAL A 178 20.49 -13.61 36.33
N ALA A 179 19.82 -14.09 35.27
CA ALA A 179 20.36 -15.15 34.41
C ALA A 179 21.61 -14.68 33.64
N VAL A 180 21.64 -13.40 33.22
CA VAL A 180 22.82 -12.80 32.58
C VAL A 180 24.00 -12.75 33.56
N VAL A 181 23.75 -12.31 34.80
CA VAL A 181 24.79 -12.24 35.84
C VAL A 181 25.32 -13.63 36.20
N VAL A 182 24.44 -14.62 36.37
CA VAL A 182 24.84 -16.00 36.68
C VAL A 182 25.67 -16.61 35.54
N GLY A 183 25.26 -16.42 34.28
CA GLY A 183 26.03 -16.90 33.13
C GLY A 183 27.45 -16.29 33.07
N LEU A 184 27.59 -15.01 33.41
CA LEU A 184 28.86 -14.31 33.39
C LEU A 184 29.80 -14.80 34.51
N LEU A 185 29.29 -15.03 35.71
CA LEU A 185 30.05 -15.58 36.83
C LEU A 185 30.52 -17.02 36.56
N LEU A 186 29.65 -17.86 36.00
CA LEU A 186 30.02 -19.24 35.62
C LEU A 186 31.08 -19.25 34.52
N GLY A 187 30.98 -18.34 33.54
CA GLY A 187 32.00 -18.20 32.50
C GLY A 187 33.38 -17.83 33.06
N ILE A 188 33.43 -16.91 34.02
CA ILE A 188 34.68 -16.53 34.71
C ILE A 188 35.25 -17.72 35.49
N LEU A 189 34.39 -18.46 36.22
CA LEU A 189 34.83 -19.60 37.03
C LEU A 189 35.38 -20.74 36.17
N VAL A 190 34.70 -21.08 35.07
CA VAL A 190 35.18 -22.08 34.10
C VAL A 190 36.47 -21.62 33.44
N GLY A 191 36.55 -20.34 33.04
CA GLY A 191 37.76 -19.76 32.49
C GLY A 191 38.95 -19.79 33.46
N TYR A 192 38.70 -19.64 34.77
CA TYR A 192 39.72 -19.76 35.80
C TYR A 192 40.19 -21.20 36.00
N LEU A 193 39.27 -22.17 35.98
CA LEU A 193 39.58 -23.60 36.09
C LEU A 193 40.37 -24.15 34.91
N ILE A 194 40.13 -23.65 33.69
CA ILE A 194 40.87 -24.07 32.48
C ILE A 194 42.29 -23.49 32.44
N ARG A 195 42.54 -22.38 33.16
CA ARG A 195 43.82 -21.66 33.14
C ARG A 195 44.79 -22.12 34.25
N LYS A 196 44.42 -23.13 35.03
CA LYS A 196 45.24 -23.76 36.08
C LYS A 196 45.65 -25.16 35.64
#